data_AF-A0AA37I6T9-F1
#
_entry.id   AF-A0AA37I6T9-F1
#
_cell.length_a   1.000
_cell.length_b   1.000
_cell.length_c   1.000
_cell.angle_alpha   90.00
_cell.angle_beta   90.00
_cell.angle_gamma   90.00
#
_symmetry.space_group_name_H-M   'P 1'
#
loop_
_entity.id
_entity.type
_entity.pdbx_description
1 polymer ?
#
loop_
_entity_poly.entity_id
_entity_poly.type
_entity_poly.pdbx_seq_one_letter_code
_entity_poly.pdbx_strand_id
1 'polypeptide(L)'
;MAMTDGYPFIFQMNDKTEHDDLLEYTLQYRFKSTRSNHTYIVRVERYRDHSYCLKFFDKANMLSENKFSLRTGTFEPRTIFYTLFNIMLDVLKKDPNASFFFIGAEDEKDEPGVATRRFKVYVKFVLSTIGDNVFKHYRVNDLSLYILANKAYVKNMEAYVNMVIENVAEAMRH
;
A
#
# COMPACT_ATOMS: atom_id res chain seq x y z
N MET A 1 -4.56 16.18 -19.46
CA MET A 1 -4.65 14.74 -19.82
C MET A 1 -5.51 14.08 -18.76
N ALA A 2 -6.71 13.63 -19.10
CA ALA A 2 -7.69 13.12 -18.15
C ALA A 2 -7.26 11.74 -17.64
N MET A 3 -6.90 11.62 -16.36
CA MET A 3 -6.53 10.35 -15.74
C MET A 3 -7.82 9.63 -15.29
N THR A 4 -8.44 8.90 -16.23
CA THR A 4 -9.63 8.06 -15.98
C THR A 4 -9.30 6.59 -15.72
N ASP A 5 -8.05 6.27 -15.43
CA ASP A 5 -7.69 4.91 -15.02
C ASP A 5 -7.95 4.76 -13.51
N GLY A 6 -8.86 3.85 -13.15
CA GLY A 6 -9.26 3.54 -11.76
C GLY A 6 -10.78 3.65 -11.50
N TYR A 7 -11.24 3.08 -10.39
CA TYR A 7 -12.61 3.20 -9.92
C TYR A 7 -12.79 4.44 -9.03
N PRO A 8 -13.98 5.07 -9.03
CA PRO A 8 -14.32 6.06 -8.02
C PRO A 8 -14.22 5.47 -6.61
N PHE A 9 -13.57 6.20 -5.71
CA PHE A 9 -13.43 5.83 -4.31
C PHE A 9 -14.06 6.88 -3.39
N ILE A 10 -14.40 6.44 -2.18
CA ILE A 10 -14.89 7.30 -1.10
C ILE A 10 -13.99 7.14 0.12
N PHE A 11 -13.66 8.25 0.76
CA PHE A 11 -13.13 8.22 2.12
C PHE A 11 -14.27 7.89 3.09
N GLN A 12 -14.02 6.99 4.04
CA GLN A 12 -15.03 6.55 5.00
C GLN A 12 -14.79 7.11 6.39
N MET A 13 -13.58 6.94 6.92
CA MET A 13 -13.25 7.34 8.29
C MET A 13 -11.75 7.40 8.53
N ASN A 14 -11.38 8.09 9.61
CA ASN A 14 -10.06 8.02 10.22
C ASN A 14 -10.16 7.22 11.52
N ASP A 15 -9.54 6.05 11.55
CA ASP A 15 -9.48 5.15 12.70
C ASP A 15 -8.19 5.44 13.48
N LYS A 16 -8.33 6.03 14.67
CA LYS A 16 -7.17 6.35 15.51
C LYS A 16 -6.81 5.14 16.35
N THR A 17 -5.55 4.72 16.28
CA THR A 17 -5.06 3.60 17.07
C THR A 17 -4.62 4.13 18.43
N GLU A 18 -5.28 3.71 19.52
CA GLU A 18 -4.96 4.20 20.88
C GLU A 18 -3.81 3.41 21.56
N HIS A 19 -3.30 2.34 20.93
CA HIS A 19 -2.40 1.37 21.58
C HIS A 19 -1.28 0.81 20.67
N ASP A 20 -0.79 1.58 19.70
CA ASP A 20 0.36 1.20 18.88
C ASP A 20 1.39 2.33 18.86
N ASP A 21 2.61 2.05 19.31
CA ASP A 21 3.67 3.05 19.40
C ASP A 21 4.13 3.53 18.00
N LEU A 22 3.96 2.72 16.96
CA LEU A 22 4.41 2.98 15.61
C LEU A 22 3.28 3.47 14.69
N LEU A 23 2.10 2.87 14.78
CA LEU A 23 0.91 3.21 13.98
C LEU A 23 0.12 4.35 14.63
N GLU A 24 0.13 5.53 14.00
CA GLU A 24 -0.55 6.71 14.54
C GLU A 24 -2.07 6.68 14.26
N TYR A 25 -2.45 6.36 13.02
CA TYR A 25 -3.86 6.23 12.62
C TYR A 25 -3.98 5.51 11.28
N THR A 26 -5.20 5.08 10.95
CA THR A 26 -5.54 4.45 9.69
C THR A 26 -6.66 5.18 8.97
N LEU A 27 -6.40 5.63 7.74
CA LEU A 27 -7.43 6.15 6.85
C LEU A 27 -8.11 5.00 6.14
N GLN A 28 -9.44 4.93 6.21
CA GLN A 28 -10.21 3.93 5.48
C GLN A 28 -10.89 4.53 4.26
N TYR A 29 -10.65 3.93 3.11
CA TYR A 29 -11.31 4.21 1.85
C TYR A 29 -12.08 2.98 1.35
N ARG A 30 -13.02 3.21 0.44
CA ARG A 30 -13.79 2.17 -0.23
C ARG A 30 -13.96 2.50 -1.70
N PHE A 31 -13.91 1.48 -2.56
CA PHE A 31 -14.37 1.58 -3.94
C PHE A 31 -15.14 0.32 -4.34
N LYS A 32 -15.96 0.42 -5.40
CA LYS A 32 -16.66 -0.72 -5.98
C LYS A 32 -16.18 -0.92 -7.41
N SER A 33 -15.78 -2.15 -7.74
CA SER A 33 -15.49 -2.52 -9.12
C SER A 33 -16.79 -2.54 -9.93
N THR A 34 -16.84 -1.82 -11.04
CA THR A 34 -17.96 -1.92 -11.99
C THR A 34 -17.87 -3.15 -12.87
N ARG A 35 -16.72 -3.84 -12.91
CA ARG A 35 -16.53 -5.06 -13.71
C ARG A 35 -16.96 -6.32 -12.95
N SER A 36 -16.52 -6.47 -11.71
CA SER A 36 -16.78 -7.66 -10.91
C SER A 36 -17.90 -7.47 -9.89
N ASN A 37 -18.34 -6.22 -9.65
CA ASN A 37 -19.24 -5.83 -8.55
C ASN A 37 -18.68 -6.02 -7.14
N HIS A 38 -17.42 -6.44 -7.00
CA HIS A 38 -16.75 -6.53 -5.70
C HIS A 38 -16.59 -5.14 -5.09
N THR A 39 -16.75 -5.08 -3.77
CA THR A 39 -16.45 -3.88 -2.99
C THR A 39 -15.13 -4.09 -2.30
N TYR A 40 -14.19 -3.19 -2.48
CA TYR A 40 -12.89 -3.24 -1.84
C TYR A 40 -12.80 -2.21 -0.73
N ILE A 41 -12.18 -2.60 0.38
CA ILE A 41 -11.78 -1.71 1.46
C ILE A 41 -10.27 -1.50 1.33
N VAL A 42 -9.85 -0.24 1.44
CA VAL A 42 -8.44 0.15 1.44
C VAL A 42 -8.16 0.80 2.78
N ARG A 43 -7.16 0.27 3.49
CA ARG A 43 -6.61 0.84 4.71
C ARG A 43 -5.28 1.50 4.37
N VAL A 44 -5.17 2.79 4.62
CA VAL A 44 -3.91 3.54 4.53
C VAL A 44 -3.45 3.81 5.95
N GLU A 45 -2.55 2.96 6.42
CA GLU A 45 -1.96 3.02 7.75
C GLU A 45 -0.85 4.07 7.76
N ARG A 46 -0.95 5.04 8.66
CA ARG A 46 0.09 6.05 8.86
C ARG A 46 0.95 5.66 10.05
N TYR A 47 2.23 5.54 9.77
CA TYR A 47 3.30 5.41 10.76
C TYR A 47 4.01 6.75 10.95
N ARG A 48 4.90 6.80 11.94
CA ARG A 48 5.80 7.94 12.19
C ARG A 48 6.57 8.37 10.92
N ASP A 49 7.04 9.61 10.96
CA ASP A 49 7.85 10.22 9.88
C ASP A 49 7.17 10.26 8.52
N HIS A 50 5.85 10.48 8.50
CA HIS A 50 5.05 10.58 7.28
C HIS A 50 5.13 9.32 6.39
N SER A 51 5.24 8.15 7.02
CA SER A 51 5.36 6.87 6.33
C SER A 51 3.98 6.20 6.22
N TYR A 52 3.51 5.89 5.01
CA TYR A 52 2.17 5.35 4.80
C TYR A 52 2.20 3.95 4.14
N CYS A 53 1.55 2.98 4.77
CA CYS A 53 1.32 1.64 4.19
C CYS A 53 -0.06 1.57 3.54
N LEU A 54 -0.13 1.16 2.27
CA LEU A 54 -1.41 0.88 1.60
C LEU A 54 -1.70 -0.62 1.66
N LYS A 55 -2.81 -0.98 2.30
CA LYS A 55 -3.36 -2.34 2.32
C LYS A 55 -4.77 -2.35 1.77
N PHE A 56 -5.17 -3.41 1.08
CA PHE A 56 -6.54 -3.56 0.59
C PHE A 56 -7.01 -5.00 0.64
N PHE A 57 -8.32 -5.18 0.74
CA PHE A 57 -8.97 -6.48 0.73
C PHE A 57 -10.40 -6.35 0.20
N ASP A 58 -10.96 -7.47 -0.22
CA ASP A 58 -12.37 -7.56 -0.58
C ASP A 58 -13.24 -7.46 0.68
N LYS A 59 -14.24 -6.57 0.67
CA LYS A 59 -15.19 -6.40 1.76
C LYS A 59 -15.89 -7.72 2.12
N ALA A 60 -16.13 -8.61 1.15
CA ALA A 60 -16.71 -9.93 1.41
C ALA A 60 -15.86 -10.76 2.38
N ASN A 61 -14.56 -10.50 2.43
CA ASN A 61 -13.60 -11.20 3.27
C ASN A 61 -13.24 -10.43 4.56
N MET A 62 -13.97 -9.39 4.93
CA MET A 62 -13.60 -8.50 6.06
C MET A 62 -13.39 -9.24 7.40
N LEU A 63 -14.14 -10.33 7.62
CA LEU A 63 -14.07 -11.17 8.81
C LEU A 63 -13.00 -12.26 8.74
N SER A 64 -12.33 -12.44 7.60
CA SER A 64 -11.24 -13.40 7.47
C SER A 64 -9.96 -12.83 8.10
N GLU A 65 -9.27 -13.65 8.88
CA GLU A 65 -7.92 -13.35 9.38
C GLU A 65 -6.93 -13.19 8.20
N ASN A 66 -7.10 -14.00 7.15
CA ASN A 66 -6.26 -14.00 5.96
C ASN A 66 -6.73 -13.03 4.86
N LYS A 67 -7.62 -12.07 5.18
CA LYS A 67 -8.28 -11.19 4.18
C LYS A 67 -7.33 -10.48 3.23
N PHE A 68 -6.13 -10.14 3.68
CA PHE A 68 -5.13 -9.49 2.85
C PHE A 68 -4.46 -10.49 1.89
N SER A 69 -4.35 -11.77 2.23
CA SER A 69 -3.75 -12.85 1.40
C SER A 69 -4.73 -13.48 0.41
N LEU A 70 -6.04 -13.29 0.59
CA LEU A 70 -7.06 -13.88 -0.29
C LEU A 70 -7.04 -13.28 -1.70
N ARG A 71 -7.06 -14.17 -2.70
CA ARG A 71 -7.20 -13.78 -4.12
C ARG A 71 -8.69 -13.68 -4.46
N THR A 72 -9.09 -12.59 -5.10
CA THR A 72 -10.49 -12.39 -5.53
C THR A 72 -10.83 -13.08 -6.86
N GLY A 73 -9.82 -13.46 -7.66
CA GLY A 73 -10.05 -14.09 -8.96
C GLY A 73 -10.76 -13.19 -9.99
N THR A 74 -10.80 -11.87 -9.77
CA THR A 74 -11.57 -10.93 -10.59
C THR A 74 -10.86 -10.48 -11.88
N PHE A 75 -9.60 -10.88 -12.06
CA PHE A 75 -8.78 -10.62 -13.27
C PHE A 75 -8.75 -9.14 -13.73
N GLU A 76 -8.84 -8.20 -12.79
CA GLU A 76 -8.81 -6.75 -13.04
C GLU A 76 -7.68 -6.00 -12.30
N PRO A 77 -6.46 -6.55 -12.19
CA PRO A 77 -5.41 -6.00 -11.33
C PRO A 77 -5.01 -4.57 -11.71
N ARG A 78 -5.00 -4.23 -13.01
CA ARG A 78 -4.60 -2.91 -13.51
C ARG A 78 -5.52 -1.81 -12.96
N THR A 79 -6.84 -1.94 -13.12
CA THR A 79 -7.81 -0.92 -12.68
C THR A 79 -7.82 -0.78 -11.15
N ILE A 80 -7.69 -1.89 -10.42
CA ILE A 80 -7.54 -1.88 -8.96
C ILE A 80 -6.30 -1.08 -8.56
N PHE A 81 -5.13 -1.35 -9.16
CA PHE A 81 -3.91 -0.63 -8.80
C PHE A 81 -3.94 0.85 -9.14
N TYR A 82 -4.56 1.26 -10.26
CA TYR A 82 -4.79 2.67 -10.51
C TYR A 82 -5.71 3.31 -9.48
N THR A 83 -6.70 2.57 -8.96
CA THR A 83 -7.54 3.06 -7.87
C THR A 83 -6.72 3.29 -6.60
N LEU A 84 -5.84 2.34 -6.24
CA LEU A 84 -4.92 2.49 -5.11
C LEU A 84 -3.96 3.67 -5.31
N PHE A 85 -3.46 3.86 -6.53
CA PHE A 85 -2.62 4.99 -6.89
C PHE A 85 -3.35 6.32 -6.75
N ASN A 86 -4.61 6.41 -7.19
CA ASN A 86 -5.41 7.63 -7.02
C ASN A 86 -5.70 7.93 -5.54
N ILE A 87 -5.89 6.90 -4.70
CA ILE A 87 -5.98 7.06 -3.23
C ILE A 87 -4.64 7.54 -2.66
N MET A 88 -3.51 6.99 -3.12
CA MET A 88 -2.17 7.45 -2.73
C MET A 88 -1.97 8.94 -3.05
N LEU A 89 -2.44 9.41 -4.23
CA LEU A 89 -2.40 10.83 -4.59
C LEU A 89 -3.31 11.70 -3.71
N ASP A 90 -4.49 11.20 -3.31
CA ASP A 90 -5.37 11.90 -2.37
C ASP A 90 -4.72 12.06 -0.98
N VAL A 91 -3.99 11.03 -0.52
CA VAL A 91 -3.19 11.11 0.72
C VAL A 91 -2.05 12.10 0.57
N LEU A 92 -1.27 12.03 -0.52
CA LEU A 92 -0.16 12.97 -0.78
C LEU A 92 -0.64 14.43 -0.87
N LYS A 93 -1.86 14.66 -1.37
CA LYS A 93 -2.46 16.01 -1.39
C LYS A 93 -2.75 16.54 0.01
N LYS A 94 -3.14 15.67 0.95
CA LYS A 94 -3.43 16.02 2.35
C LYS A 94 -2.15 16.13 3.18
N ASP A 95 -1.15 15.32 2.86
CA ASP A 95 0.16 15.31 3.48
C ASP A 95 1.27 15.34 2.42
N PRO A 96 1.76 16.54 2.02
CA PRO A 96 2.80 16.68 1.01
C PRO A 96 4.15 16.06 1.37
N ASN A 97 4.36 15.72 2.65
CA ASN A 97 5.57 15.06 3.14
C ASN A 97 5.47 13.53 3.06
N ALA A 98 4.30 12.99 2.69
CA ALA A 98 4.04 11.56 2.66
C ALA A 98 5.05 10.82 1.81
N SER A 99 5.61 9.77 2.39
CA SER A 99 6.31 8.67 1.73
C SER A 99 5.44 7.42 1.84
N PHE A 100 5.56 6.51 0.88
CA PHE A 100 4.67 5.36 0.78
C PHE A 100 5.46 4.06 0.76
N PHE A 101 4.86 3.01 1.31
CA PHE A 101 5.38 1.66 1.15
C PHE A 101 4.24 0.64 1.02
N PHE A 102 4.58 -0.51 0.45
CA PHE A 102 3.65 -1.61 0.32
C PHE A 102 4.38 -2.94 0.45
N ILE A 103 3.70 -3.89 1.07
CA ILE A 103 4.18 -5.24 1.31
C ILE A 103 3.37 -6.18 0.41
N GLY A 104 4.07 -6.96 -0.41
CA GLY A 104 3.44 -8.05 -1.15
C GLY A 104 3.20 -9.23 -0.24
N ALA A 105 2.04 -9.27 0.44
CA ALA A 105 1.67 -10.37 1.33
C ALA A 105 1.75 -11.72 0.61
N GLU A 106 2.34 -12.71 1.29
CA GLU A 106 2.48 -14.09 0.83
C GLU A 106 1.12 -14.76 0.65
N ASP A 107 1.04 -15.64 -0.36
CA ASP A 107 -0.02 -16.64 -0.47
C ASP A 107 0.54 -18.06 -0.49
N GLU A 108 -0.33 -19.05 -0.28
CA GLU A 108 0.02 -20.49 -0.20
C GLU A 108 0.79 -21.04 -1.40
N LYS A 109 0.84 -20.28 -2.52
CA LYS A 109 1.55 -20.68 -3.75
C LYS A 109 2.87 -19.95 -3.95
N ASP A 110 3.28 -19.09 -3.02
CA ASP A 110 4.60 -18.45 -3.03
C ASP A 110 5.63 -19.38 -2.38
N GLU A 111 6.85 -19.37 -2.90
CA GLU A 111 7.96 -20.14 -2.34
C GLU A 111 8.59 -19.36 -1.18
N PRO A 112 8.78 -19.97 0.00
CA PRO A 112 9.43 -19.31 1.12
C PRO A 112 10.82 -18.77 0.75
N GLY A 113 11.12 -17.52 1.12
CA GLY A 113 12.39 -16.87 0.81
C GLY A 113 12.50 -16.31 -0.61
N VAL A 114 11.43 -16.38 -1.42
CA VAL A 114 11.36 -15.75 -2.75
C VAL A 114 10.32 -14.64 -2.73
N ALA A 115 10.66 -13.49 -3.32
CA ALA A 115 9.74 -12.36 -3.38
C ALA A 115 8.39 -12.76 -4.02
N THR A 116 7.28 -12.37 -3.36
CA THR A 116 5.94 -12.88 -3.67
C THR A 116 5.48 -12.51 -5.08
N ARG A 117 4.55 -13.29 -5.63
CA ARG A 117 3.93 -12.95 -6.92
C ARG A 117 3.26 -11.58 -6.88
N ARG A 118 2.62 -11.23 -5.76
CA ARG A 118 2.01 -9.90 -5.56
C ARG A 118 3.05 -8.80 -5.54
N PHE A 119 4.17 -8.99 -4.83
CA PHE A 119 5.27 -8.03 -4.84
C PHE A 119 5.78 -7.78 -6.26
N LYS A 120 6.03 -8.85 -7.04
CA LYS A 120 6.47 -8.74 -8.44
C LYS A 120 5.48 -7.94 -9.30
N VAL A 121 4.19 -8.13 -9.08
CA VAL A 121 3.13 -7.39 -9.77
C VAL A 121 3.10 -5.91 -9.34
N TYR A 122 3.21 -5.63 -8.04
CA TYR A 122 3.25 -4.26 -7.52
C TYR A 122 4.47 -3.49 -8.03
N VAL A 123 5.65 -4.12 -8.00
CA VAL A 123 6.89 -3.58 -8.56
C VAL A 123 6.70 -3.18 -10.02
N LYS A 124 6.14 -4.07 -10.85
CA LYS A 124 5.88 -3.76 -12.28
C LYS A 124 4.93 -2.59 -12.46
N PHE A 125 3.84 -2.53 -11.69
CA PHE A 125 2.89 -1.43 -11.73
C PHE A 125 3.54 -0.11 -11.33
N VAL A 126 4.27 -0.08 -10.21
CA VAL A 126 4.88 1.15 -9.71
C VAL A 126 5.95 1.68 -10.65
N LEU A 127 6.83 0.83 -11.20
CA LEU A 127 7.85 1.27 -12.15
C LEU A 127 7.29 1.83 -13.47
N SER A 128 6.08 1.40 -13.85
CA SER A 128 5.43 1.89 -15.07
C SER A 128 4.56 3.13 -14.83
N THR A 129 4.21 3.42 -13.58
CA THR A 129 3.23 4.46 -13.22
C THR A 129 3.86 5.64 -12.47
N ILE A 130 4.87 5.37 -11.63
CA ILE A 130 5.48 6.34 -10.73
C ILE A 130 6.93 6.54 -11.19
N GLY A 131 7.21 7.75 -11.65
CA GLY A 131 8.57 8.16 -12.01
C GLY A 131 9.39 8.60 -10.79
N ASP A 132 10.71 8.69 -10.97
CA ASP A 132 11.66 9.02 -9.91
C ASP A 132 11.76 10.54 -9.63
N ASN A 133 10.80 11.36 -10.03
CA ASN A 133 10.89 12.82 -9.83
C ASN A 133 10.57 13.24 -8.38
N VAL A 134 9.52 12.66 -7.81
CA VAL A 134 9.03 12.99 -6.46
C VAL A 134 9.56 12.03 -5.42
N PHE A 135 9.61 10.74 -5.77
CA PHE A 135 9.99 9.67 -4.87
C PHE A 135 11.29 9.05 -5.31
N LYS A 136 12.12 8.66 -4.34
CA LYS A 136 13.21 7.72 -4.55
C LYS A 136 12.70 6.31 -4.26
N HIS A 137 12.99 5.39 -5.17
CA HIS A 137 12.45 4.03 -5.13
C HIS A 137 13.43 3.05 -4.48
N TYR A 138 12.93 2.23 -3.56
CA TYR A 138 13.70 1.16 -2.91
C TYR A 138 12.94 -0.16 -2.96
N ARG A 139 13.69 -1.26 -3.14
CA ARG A 139 13.16 -2.63 -3.15
C ARG A 139 13.91 -3.45 -2.12
N VAL A 140 13.17 -4.08 -1.22
CA VAL A 140 13.70 -4.98 -0.20
C VAL A 140 13.03 -6.33 -0.43
N ASN A 141 13.67 -7.15 -1.27
CA ASN A 141 13.06 -8.37 -1.80
C ASN A 141 12.74 -9.38 -0.70
N ASP A 142 13.60 -9.49 0.32
CA ASP A 142 13.47 -10.45 1.43
C ASP A 142 12.21 -10.19 2.27
N LEU A 143 11.76 -8.93 2.32
CA LEU A 143 10.52 -8.54 3.01
C LEU A 143 9.35 -8.34 2.05
N SER A 144 9.53 -8.64 0.75
CA SER A 144 8.56 -8.29 -0.30
C SER A 144 8.07 -6.85 -0.18
N LEU A 145 8.98 -5.95 0.17
CA LEU A 145 8.72 -4.56 0.54
C LEU A 145 9.22 -3.62 -0.54
N TYR A 146 8.39 -2.65 -0.90
CA TYR A 146 8.75 -1.55 -1.79
C TYR A 146 8.50 -0.23 -1.10
N ILE A 147 9.44 0.70 -1.23
CA ILE A 147 9.37 2.01 -0.57
C ILE A 147 9.52 3.11 -1.63
N LEU A 148 8.67 4.11 -1.51
CA LEU A 148 8.65 5.38 -2.24
C LEU A 148 8.96 6.49 -1.24
N ALA A 149 10.25 6.83 -1.08
CA ALA A 149 10.71 7.84 -0.13
C ALA A 149 10.64 9.23 -0.77
N ASN A 150 9.91 10.16 -0.15
CA ASN A 150 9.67 11.51 -0.68
C ASN A 150 10.95 12.35 -0.63
N LYS A 151 11.45 12.75 -1.79
CA LYS A 151 12.72 13.49 -1.94
C LYS A 151 12.68 14.89 -1.31
N ALA A 152 11.50 15.49 -1.16
CA ALA A 152 11.35 16.81 -0.57
C ALA A 152 11.38 16.80 0.97
N TYR A 153 10.92 15.72 1.59
CA TYR A 153 10.86 15.58 3.04
C TYR A 153 12.09 14.85 3.61
N VAL A 154 12.48 13.74 2.99
CA VAL A 154 13.50 12.84 3.53
C VAL A 154 14.91 13.39 3.29
N LYS A 155 15.55 13.88 4.35
CA LYS A 155 16.92 14.43 4.31
C LYS A 155 17.99 13.33 4.27
N ASN A 156 17.83 12.29 5.10
CA ASN A 156 18.72 11.13 5.11
C ASN A 156 17.94 9.90 4.65
N MET A 157 18.12 9.56 3.38
CA MET A 157 17.39 8.48 2.73
C MET A 157 17.73 7.10 3.30
N GLU A 158 18.98 6.87 3.68
CA GLU A 158 19.42 5.59 4.22
C GLU A 158 18.80 5.34 5.59
N ALA A 159 18.90 6.32 6.49
CA ALA A 159 18.29 6.23 7.81
C ALA A 159 16.77 6.05 7.73
N TYR A 160 16.10 6.79 6.84
CA TYR A 160 14.66 6.67 6.64
C TYR A 160 14.24 5.29 6.12
N VAL A 161 14.95 4.75 5.13
CA VAL A 161 14.65 3.42 4.58
C VAL A 161 14.88 2.33 5.64
N ASN A 162 15.97 2.41 6.41
CA ASN A 162 16.23 1.45 7.49
C ASN A 162 15.15 1.49 8.57
N MET A 163 14.70 2.68 8.97
CA MET A 163 13.58 2.84 9.90
C MET A 163 12.30 2.17 9.36
N VAL A 164 11.96 2.37 8.07
CA VAL A 164 10.78 1.71 7.47
C VAL A 164 10.95 0.18 7.46
N ILE A 165 12.15 -0.33 7.15
CA ILE A 165 12.45 -1.77 7.18
C ILE A 165 12.27 -2.34 8.59
N GLU A 166 12.79 -1.67 9.60
CA GLU A 166 12.69 -2.08 11.00
C GLU A 166 11.24 -2.10 11.47
N ASN A 167 10.47 -1.04 11.19
CA ASN A 167 9.05 -0.96 11.53
C ASN A 167 8.24 -2.09 10.88
N VAL A 168 8.53 -2.41 9.61
CA VAL A 168 7.86 -3.51 8.90
C VAL A 168 8.24 -4.87 9.50
N ALA A 169 9.52 -5.09 9.79
CA ALA A 169 9.99 -6.33 10.40
C ALA A 169 9.39 -6.54 11.80
N GLU A 170 9.21 -5.46 12.58
CA GLU A 170 8.53 -5.52 13.87
C GLU A 170 7.05 -5.85 13.73
N ALA A 171 6.34 -5.19 12.83
CA ALA A 171 4.92 -5.46 12.57
C ALA A 171 4.65 -6.87 12.02
N MET A 172 5.62 -7.53 11.39
CA MET A 172 5.51 -8.92 10.90
C MET A 172 5.76 -9.97 11.99
N ARG A 173 6.34 -9.61 13.14
CA ARG A 173 6.63 -10.55 14.24
C ARG A 173 5.42 -10.83 15.15
N HIS A 174 4.34 -10.07 14.98
CA HIS A 174 3.10 -10.13 15.75
C HIS A 174 1.95 -10.61 14.87
#